data_AF-A0A1A3E1X3-F1
#
_entry.id   AF-A0A1A3E1X3-F1
#
_cell.length_a   1.000
_cell.length_b   1.000
_cell.length_c   1.000
_cell.angle_alpha   90.00
_cell.angle_beta   90.00
_cell.angle_gamma   90.00
#
_symmetry.space_group_name_H-M   'P 1'
#
loop_
_entity.id
_entity.type
_entity.pdbx_description
1 polymer ?
#
loop_
_entity_poly.entity_id
_entity_poly.type
_entity_poly.pdbx_seq_one_letter_code
_entity_poly.pdbx_strand_id
1 'polypeptide(L)' 'MRTMTIGSAMASTAVLERADLAIHPDTSSIGFLEWHQIDRAREAGRIATREALPRIIEVIGG' A
#
# COMPACT_ATOMS: atom_id res chain seq x y z
N MET A 1 -9.84 2.14 8.32
CA MET A 1 -9.89 3.14 7.24
C MET A 1 -10.78 2.66 6.09
N ARG A 2 -12.11 2.68 6.25
CA ARG A 2 -13.06 2.45 5.13
C ARG A 2 -13.56 3.76 4.51
N THR A 3 -13.17 4.88 5.10
CA THR A 3 -13.62 6.22 4.74
C THR A 3 -12.54 6.92 3.90
N MET A 4 -12.13 6.30 2.79
CA MET A 4 -11.47 7.02 1.71
C MET A 4 -12.55 7.43 0.72
N THR A 5 -12.53 8.70 0.34
CA THR A 5 -13.33 9.33 -0.72
C THR A 5 -13.75 8.32 -1.79
N ILE A 6 -15.06 8.11 -1.96
CA ILE A 6 -15.67 7.13 -2.89
C ILE A 6 -15.01 7.16 -4.29
N GLY A 7 -14.59 8.34 -4.76
CA GLY A 7 -13.86 8.50 -6.02
C GLY A 7 -12.51 7.81 -6.09
N SER A 8 -11.78 7.69 -4.97
CA SER A 8 -10.48 7.01 -4.91
C SER A 8 -10.64 5.49 -4.94
N ALA A 9 -11.68 4.94 -4.31
CA ALA A 9 -11.92 3.50 -4.25
C ALA A 9 -12.18 2.90 -5.64
N MET A 10 -12.97 3.57 -6.48
CA MET A 10 -13.24 3.12 -7.86
C MET A 10 -11.98 3.12 -8.73
N ALA A 11 -11.17 4.19 -8.65
CA ALA A 11 -9.91 4.26 -9.39
C ALA A 11 -8.92 3.17 -8.94
N SER A 12 -8.87 2.87 -7.63
CA SER A 12 -8.03 1.79 -7.11
C SER A 12 -8.46 0.41 -7.59
N THR A 13 -9.76 0.15 -7.80
CA THR A 13 -10.24 -1.20 -8.14
C THR A 13 -9.78 -1.61 -9.55
N ALA A 14 -9.97 -0.73 -10.55
CA ALA A 14 -9.55 -1.00 -11.93
C ALA A 14 -8.03 -1.12 -12.09
N VAL A 15 -7.27 -0.42 -11.24
CA VAL A 15 -5.79 -0.53 -11.23
C VAL A 15 -5.35 -1.83 -10.58
N LEU A 16 -5.97 -2.22 -9.46
CA LEU A 16 -5.66 -3.47 -8.77
C LEU A 16 -5.98 -4.70 -9.63
N GLU A 17 -7.04 -4.67 -10.45
CA GLU A 17 -7.39 -5.75 -11.37
C GLU A 17 -6.31 -6.06 -12.42
N ARG A 18 -5.44 -5.09 -12.72
CA ARG A 18 -4.39 -5.22 -13.74
C ARG A 18 -2.99 -5.27 -13.16
N ALA A 19 -2.85 -5.15 -11.84
CA ALA A 19 -1.55 -5.10 -11.20
C ALA A 19 -0.97 -6.51 -11.07
N ASP A 20 0.29 -6.69 -11.46
CA ASP A 20 1.03 -7.94 -11.22
C ASP A 20 1.28 -8.17 -9.72
N LEU A 21 1.39 -7.08 -8.94
CA LEU A 21 1.52 -7.11 -7.50
C LEU A 21 0.98 -5.83 -6.86
N ALA A 22 0.17 -5.98 -5.81
CA ALA A 22 -0.26 -4.88 -4.95
C ALA A 22 0.32 -5.07 -3.53
N ILE A 23 1.04 -4.07 -3.04
CA ILE A 23 1.61 -4.06 -1.68
C ILE A 23 0.73 -3.19 -0.80
N HIS A 24 0.24 -3.75 0.30
CA HIS A 24 -0.64 -3.08 1.25
C HIS A 24 0.04 -2.94 2.62
N PRO A 25 0.65 -1.77 2.91
CA PRO A 25 1.24 -1.51 4.22
C PRO A 25 0.19 -1.50 5.32
N ASP A 26 0.49 -2.12 6.47
CA ASP A 26 -0.34 -1.96 7.66
C ASP A 26 -0.19 -0.54 8.22
N THR A 27 -1.26 0.22 8.06
CA THR A 27 -1.38 1.61 8.50
C THR A 27 -2.49 1.76 9.53
N SER A 28 -2.99 0.65 10.10
CA SER A 28 -4.12 0.62 11.04
C SER A 28 -3.92 1.49 12.29
N SER A 29 -2.66 1.69 12.70
CA SER A 29 -2.27 2.53 13.83
C SER A 29 -2.02 4.00 13.49
N ILE A 30 -2.14 4.40 12.21
CA ILE A 30 -1.81 5.74 11.73
C ILE A 30 -3.10 6.53 11.47
N GLY A 31 -3.22 7.68 12.14
CA GLY A 31 -4.38 8.56 11.97
C GLY A 31 -4.38 9.29 10.63
N PHE A 32 -5.57 9.49 10.05
CA PHE A 32 -5.74 10.00 8.69
C PHE A 32 -5.13 11.40 8.44
N LEU A 33 -5.11 12.27 9.46
CA LEU A 33 -4.57 13.63 9.39
C LEU A 33 -3.38 13.85 10.34
N GLU A 34 -2.80 12.76 10.84
CA GLU A 34 -1.71 12.80 11.80
C GLU A 34 -0.36 12.94 11.07
N TRP A 35 -0.12 14.12 10.50
CA TRP A 35 1.08 14.39 9.69
C TRP A 35 2.40 14.20 10.46
N HIS A 36 2.35 14.32 11.78
CA HIS A 36 3.50 14.02 12.64
C HIS A 36 3.89 12.52 12.63
N GLN A 37 3.05 11.64 12.07
CA GLN A 37 3.27 10.20 11.94
C GLN A 37 3.70 9.77 10.53
N ILE A 38 3.96 10.70 9.60
CA ILE A 38 4.37 10.36 8.22
C ILE A 38 5.56 9.39 8.21
N ASP A 39 6.51 9.54 9.11
CA ASP A 39 7.67 8.64 9.16
C ASP A 39 7.30 7.21 9.57
N ARG A 40 6.25 7.02 10.37
CA ARG A 40 5.67 5.70 10.64
C ARG A 40 5.00 5.12 9.40
N ALA A 41 4.27 5.94 8.64
CA ALA A 41 3.65 5.49 7.39
C ALA A 41 4.71 5.07 6.36
N ARG A 42 5.82 5.82 6.29
CA ARG A 42 6.98 5.45 5.46
C ARG A 42 7.59 4.13 5.90
N GLU A 43 7.82 3.92 7.20
CA GLU A 43 8.40 2.66 7.67
C GLU A 43 7.46 1.48 7.46
N ALA A 44 6.14 1.63 7.68
CA ALA A 44 5.17 0.60 7.35
C ALA A 44 5.27 0.20 5.86
N GLY A 45 5.43 1.18 4.97
CA GLY A 45 5.69 0.94 3.55
C GLY A 45 6.98 0.16 3.29
N ARG A 46 8.09 0.53 3.97
CA ARG A 46 9.37 -0.18 3.83
C ARG A 46 9.28 -1.63 4.31
N ILE A 47 8.62 -1.86 5.45
CA ILE A 47 8.44 -3.21 6.01
C ILE A 47 7.64 -4.07 5.02
N ALA A 48 6.45 -3.62 4.61
CA ALA A 48 5.61 -4.35 3.67
C ALA A 48 6.33 -4.63 2.33
N THR A 49 7.15 -3.70 1.87
CA THR A 49 7.97 -3.91 0.66
C THR A 49 9.06 -4.95 0.87
N ARG A 50 9.79 -4.90 2.00
CA ARG A 50 10.81 -5.91 2.33
C ARG A 50 10.22 -7.30 2.38
N GLU A 51 9.05 -7.44 2.98
CA GLU A 51 8.31 -8.70 3.06
C GLU A 51 7.86 -9.20 1.67
N ALA A 52 7.51 -8.28 0.77
CA ALA A 52 7.12 -8.59 -0.60
C ALA A 52 8.30 -8.83 -1.57
N LEU A 53 9.56 -8.62 -1.15
CA LEU A 53 10.73 -8.75 -2.04
C LEU A 53 10.79 -10.07 -2.83
N PRO A 54 10.50 -11.25 -2.24
CA PRO A 54 10.48 -12.49 -3.00
C PRO A 54 9.49 -12.45 -4.18
N ARG A 55 8.29 -11.90 -3.96
CA ARG A 55 7.28 -11.75 -5.01
C ARG A 55 7.64 -10.68 -6.04
N ILE A 56 8.27 -9.59 -5.60
CA ILE A 56 8.81 -8.58 -6.51
C ILE A 56 9.83 -9.21 -7.47
N ILE A 57 10.71 -10.08 -6.95
CA ILE A 57 11.70 -10.79 -7.76
C ILE A 57 11.04 -11.69 -8.80
N GLU A 58 9.97 -12.41 -8.45
CA GLU A 58 9.19 -13.21 -9.41
C GLU A 58 8.60 -12.34 -10.53
N VAL A 59 7.99 -11.21 -10.18
CA VAL A 59 7.36 -10.29 -11.15
C VAL A 59 8.39 -9.67 -12.10
N ILE A 60 9.56 -9.26 -11.62
CA ILE A 60 10.61 -8.68 -12.48
C ILE A 60 11.41 -9.75 -13.24
N GLY A 61 11.39 -11.00 -12.78
CA GLY A 61 12.14 -12.11 -13.35
C GLY A 61 11.56 -12.67 -14.64
N GLY A 62 10.24 -12.52 -14.85
CA GLY A 62 9.51 -13.10 -15.97
C GLY A 62 9.14 -14.56 -15.74
#